data_AF-A0A523I8J7-F1
#
_entry.id   AF-A0A523I8J7-F1
#
_cell.length_a   1.000
_cell.length_b   1.000
_cell.length_c   1.000
_cell.angle_alpha   90.00
_cell.angle_beta   90.00
_cell.angle_gamma   90.00
#
_symmetry.space_group_name_H-M   'P 1'
#
loop_
_entity.id
_entity.type
_entity.pdbx_description
1 polymer ?
#
loop_
_entity_poly.entity_id
_entity_poly.type
_entity_poly.pdbx_seq_one_letter_code
_entity_poly.pdbx_strand_id
1 'polypeptide(L)'
;MSGRSVFAIAAREFRGYFDQATAYILLVVFLAANFFFFFRTVLMTAEASLRPMFELMPWLLLFFVPAVTMRSVAEDKAQGTIELVLAQPVRESEYLLGKFLGMFGFLGVALLGTVAAWFALAAGGQPHIGSAFAQYAGTLLLCSALVAIGLWASATTRNQITAFIVATTMTFLLMAFNLPIVLQGLPPVVATVAQRLGLLAHHSNITRGVLDLRDIVYFLTVTLAFLSLAYVFLQRGRRNPAGASFRKLQLGVLGILAICVVVNLLGRNIRGRWDLTPGGAYTLSGPTRALLGGLEDIVTIRFFASRNLPAQAEAIKRDVEDLLADYAAVGGDRVVVRRLEPVAGNDGGAEAERLGISTVEFQVLGEDEFRSRQGYLGIALQYADGLETVPFVQRSENLEYELTSAILAMTRPTTTVVGLLGGFGGPVHDTDLARFVSQVSATYSVVSVDLAADTAAIPDSVNVLVVPGPTEPLTPAAGAELRRFLDEG
;
A
#
# COMPACT_ATOMS: atom_id res chain seq x y z
N MET A 1 27.78 29.55 -8.50
CA MET A 1 28.79 28.60 -9.04
C MET A 1 28.54 27.15 -8.62
N SER A 2 27.87 26.86 -7.50
CA SER A 2 27.70 25.48 -6.98
C SER A 2 26.88 24.53 -7.87
N GLY A 3 25.76 24.98 -8.44
CA GLY A 3 24.89 24.09 -9.24
C GLY A 3 25.51 23.59 -10.55
N ARG A 4 26.37 24.40 -11.18
CA ARG A 4 27.02 24.02 -12.46
C ARG A 4 28.03 22.89 -12.27
N SER A 5 28.79 22.92 -11.17
CA SER A 5 29.75 21.86 -10.84
C SER A 5 29.05 20.52 -10.54
N VAL A 6 27.99 20.54 -9.73
CA VAL A 6 27.19 19.34 -9.42
C VAL A 6 26.63 18.72 -10.70
N PHE A 7 26.01 19.54 -11.56
CA PHE A 7 25.44 19.05 -12.81
C PHE A 7 26.50 18.50 -13.77
N ALA A 8 27.66 19.15 -13.88
CA ALA A 8 28.76 18.67 -14.72
C ALA A 8 29.26 17.29 -14.27
N ILE A 9 29.42 17.09 -12.94
CA ILE A 9 29.82 15.81 -12.37
C ILE A 9 28.73 14.76 -12.59
N ALA A 10 27.47 15.10 -12.33
CA ALA A 10 26.34 14.19 -12.54
C ALA A 10 26.22 13.75 -14.02
N ALA A 11 26.33 14.69 -14.95
CA ALA A 11 26.26 14.39 -16.38
C ALA A 11 27.45 13.54 -16.85
N ARG A 12 28.65 13.78 -16.32
CA ARG A 12 29.83 12.95 -16.58
C ARG A 12 29.63 11.53 -16.05
N GLU A 13 29.19 11.41 -14.79
CA GLU A 13 28.97 10.10 -14.15
C GLU A 13 27.87 9.31 -14.88
N PHE A 14 26.76 9.96 -15.23
CA PHE A 14 25.66 9.35 -15.97
C PHE A 14 26.11 8.83 -17.34
N ARG A 15 26.80 9.66 -18.15
CA ARG A 15 27.35 9.23 -19.45
C ARG A 15 28.36 8.10 -19.31
N GLY A 16 29.20 8.15 -18.28
CA GLY A 16 30.20 7.12 -18.02
C GLY A 16 29.62 5.72 -17.78
N TYR A 17 28.35 5.58 -17.39
CA TYR A 17 27.68 4.27 -17.40
C TYR A 17 27.43 3.78 -18.82
N PHE A 18 26.92 4.63 -19.71
CA PHE A 18 26.63 4.27 -21.10
C PHE A 18 27.88 4.12 -21.99
N ASP A 19 29.03 4.58 -21.53
CA ASP A 19 30.30 4.34 -22.23
C ASP A 19 30.91 2.96 -21.92
N GLN A 20 30.38 2.24 -20.91
CA GLN A 20 30.95 0.98 -20.43
C GLN A 20 30.03 -0.22 -20.68
N ALA A 21 30.56 -1.27 -21.30
CA ALA A 21 29.83 -2.50 -21.61
C ALA A 21 29.18 -3.15 -20.36
N THR A 22 29.81 -3.02 -19.19
CA THR A 22 29.31 -3.58 -17.93
C THR A 22 27.96 -3.00 -17.51
N ALA A 23 27.69 -1.73 -17.79
CA ALA A 23 26.41 -1.11 -17.43
C ALA A 23 25.26 -1.68 -18.27
N TYR A 24 25.49 -1.94 -19.56
CA TYR A 24 24.49 -2.58 -20.43
C TYR A 24 24.21 -4.01 -20.00
N ILE A 25 25.26 -4.78 -19.66
CA ILE A 25 25.09 -6.15 -19.14
C ILE A 25 24.24 -6.13 -17.87
N LEU A 26 24.55 -5.25 -16.92
CA LEU A 26 23.77 -5.09 -15.69
C LEU A 26 22.32 -4.72 -16.00
N LEU A 27 22.07 -3.78 -16.91
CA LEU A 27 20.72 -3.34 -17.30
C LEU A 27 19.91 -4.49 -17.91
N VAL A 28 20.51 -5.26 -18.83
CA VAL A 28 19.86 -6.41 -19.47
C VAL A 28 19.53 -7.48 -18.44
N VAL A 29 20.45 -7.81 -17.55
CA VAL A 29 20.21 -8.81 -16.48
C VAL A 29 19.09 -8.35 -15.54
N PHE A 30 19.09 -7.08 -15.14
CA PHE A 30 18.06 -6.50 -14.29
C PHE A 30 16.68 -6.56 -14.96
N LEU A 31 16.56 -6.11 -16.22
CA LEU A 31 15.30 -6.14 -16.97
C LEU A 31 14.82 -7.56 -17.23
N ALA A 32 15.71 -8.47 -17.61
CA ALA A 32 15.38 -9.87 -17.86
C ALA A 32 14.85 -10.56 -16.59
N ALA A 33 15.55 -10.40 -15.46
CA ALA A 33 15.09 -10.93 -14.18
C ALA A 33 13.74 -10.32 -13.78
N ASN A 34 13.58 -9.01 -13.92
CA ASN A 34 12.33 -8.33 -13.59
C ASN A 34 11.15 -8.83 -14.43
N PHE A 35 11.29 -8.85 -15.75
CA PHE A 35 10.22 -9.32 -16.64
C PHE A 35 9.92 -10.80 -16.45
N PHE A 36 10.94 -11.65 -16.25
CA PHE A 36 10.73 -13.07 -16.03
C PHE A 36 9.82 -13.32 -14.81
N PHE A 37 10.15 -12.76 -13.65
CA PHE A 37 9.33 -12.96 -12.45
C PHE A 37 7.96 -12.28 -12.55
N PHE A 38 7.90 -11.11 -13.17
CA PHE A 38 6.65 -10.38 -13.37
C PHE A 38 5.67 -11.15 -14.25
N PHE A 39 6.06 -11.50 -15.48
CA PHE A 39 5.17 -12.21 -16.41
C PHE A 39 4.79 -13.59 -15.87
N ARG A 40 5.73 -14.30 -15.22
CA ARG A 40 5.41 -15.56 -14.54
C ARG A 40 4.29 -15.39 -13.52
N THR A 41 4.29 -14.30 -12.75
CA THR A 41 3.30 -14.09 -11.69
C THR A 41 1.97 -13.64 -12.27
N VAL A 42 1.97 -12.66 -13.18
CA VAL A 42 0.74 -12.16 -13.83
C VAL A 42 0.00 -13.27 -14.59
N LEU A 43 0.72 -14.15 -15.27
CA LEU A 43 0.11 -15.29 -15.99
C LEU A 43 -0.57 -16.29 -15.04
N MET A 44 -0.14 -16.38 -13.79
CA MET A 44 -0.75 -17.24 -12.77
C MET A 44 -1.95 -16.58 -12.09
N THR A 45 -1.88 -15.27 -11.82
CA THR A 45 -2.94 -14.53 -11.11
C THR A 45 -4.04 -14.03 -12.04
N ALA A 46 -3.77 -13.89 -13.34
CA ALA A 46 -4.68 -13.33 -14.35
C ALA A 46 -5.20 -11.90 -14.02
N GLU A 47 -4.48 -11.16 -13.17
CA GLU A 47 -4.78 -9.78 -12.80
C GLU A 47 -3.92 -8.78 -13.59
N ALA A 48 -4.55 -7.76 -14.17
CA ALA A 48 -3.87 -6.68 -14.91
C ALA A 48 -3.22 -5.66 -13.96
N SER A 49 -2.28 -6.10 -13.12
CA SER A 49 -1.63 -5.28 -12.09
C SER A 49 -0.11 -5.30 -12.20
N LEU A 50 0.52 -4.13 -12.06
CA LEU A 50 1.98 -4.01 -11.95
C LEU A 50 2.49 -4.31 -10.54
N ARG A 51 1.60 -4.44 -9.54
CA ARG A 51 1.98 -4.64 -8.13
C ARG A 51 2.99 -5.78 -7.93
N PRO A 52 2.83 -6.98 -8.55
CA PRO A 52 3.79 -8.08 -8.38
C PRO A 52 5.21 -7.73 -8.85
N MET A 53 5.34 -6.92 -9.91
CA MET A 53 6.64 -6.45 -10.41
C MET A 53 7.37 -5.64 -9.34
N PHE A 54 6.64 -4.75 -8.68
CA PHE A 54 7.18 -3.81 -7.72
C PHE A 54 7.38 -4.42 -6.34
N GLU A 55 6.60 -5.40 -5.92
CA GLU A 55 6.87 -6.16 -4.69
C GLU A 55 8.22 -6.91 -4.77
N LEU A 56 8.66 -7.27 -5.97
CA LEU A 56 9.97 -7.88 -6.21
C LEU A 56 11.11 -6.87 -6.41
N MET A 57 10.80 -5.60 -6.67
CA MET A 57 11.83 -4.56 -6.91
C MET A 57 12.85 -4.44 -5.77
N PRO A 58 12.47 -4.42 -4.48
CA PRO A 58 13.43 -4.34 -3.38
C PRO A 58 14.50 -5.42 -3.44
N TRP A 59 14.12 -6.65 -3.77
CA TRP A 59 15.03 -7.80 -3.84
C TRP A 59 15.95 -7.76 -5.05
N LEU A 60 15.48 -7.28 -6.19
CA LEU A 60 16.33 -7.08 -7.37
C LEU A 60 17.32 -5.92 -7.14
N LEU A 61 16.83 -4.81 -6.58
CA LEU A 61 17.63 -3.62 -6.29
C LEU A 61 18.66 -3.86 -5.18
N LEU A 62 18.41 -4.80 -4.27
CA LEU A 62 19.34 -5.22 -3.21
C LEU A 62 20.72 -5.58 -3.75
N PHE A 63 20.80 -6.22 -4.93
CA PHE A 63 22.08 -6.56 -5.56
C PHE A 63 22.45 -5.59 -6.68
N PHE A 64 21.46 -5.12 -7.44
CA PHE A 64 21.69 -4.25 -8.59
C PHE A 64 22.28 -2.89 -8.18
N VAL A 65 21.75 -2.24 -7.13
CA VAL A 65 22.22 -0.90 -6.74
C VAL A 65 23.64 -0.94 -6.14
N PRO A 66 24.00 -1.90 -5.25
CA PRO A 66 25.39 -2.10 -4.86
C PRO A 66 26.34 -2.36 -6.04
N ALA A 67 25.93 -3.14 -7.03
CA ALA A 67 26.77 -3.40 -8.21
C ALA A 67 27.02 -2.14 -9.05
N VAL A 68 26.03 -1.25 -9.16
CA VAL A 68 26.18 0.04 -9.84
C VAL A 68 27.08 0.98 -9.03
N THR A 69 26.86 1.06 -7.71
CA THR A 69 27.50 2.07 -6.85
C THR A 69 28.89 1.69 -6.34
N MET A 70 29.24 0.40 -6.30
CA MET A 70 30.47 -0.10 -5.67
C MET A 70 31.74 0.59 -6.17
N ARG A 71 31.79 0.91 -7.46
CA ARG A 71 32.96 1.54 -8.11
C ARG A 71 33.07 3.03 -7.87
N SER A 72 31.97 3.71 -7.53
CA SER A 72 31.86 5.16 -7.68
C SER A 72 32.94 5.94 -6.92
N VAL A 73 33.22 5.62 -5.65
CA VAL A 73 34.26 6.27 -4.85
C VAL A 73 35.44 5.33 -4.57
N ALA A 74 35.18 4.03 -4.43
CA ALA A 74 36.22 3.03 -4.14
C ALA A 74 37.25 2.96 -5.27
N GLU A 75 36.83 3.09 -6.54
CA GLU A 75 37.75 3.08 -7.69
C GLU A 75 38.61 4.34 -7.75
N ASP A 76 38.00 5.52 -7.53
CA ASP A 76 38.71 6.80 -7.44
C ASP A 76 39.80 6.75 -6.33
N LYS A 77 39.52 6.03 -5.22
CA LYS A 77 40.48 5.80 -4.13
C LYS A 77 41.53 4.76 -4.46
N ALA A 78 41.17 3.69 -5.16
CA ALA A 78 42.11 2.63 -5.55
C ALA A 78 43.16 3.16 -6.55
N GLN A 79 42.73 4.01 -7.48
CA GLN A 79 43.58 4.59 -8.52
C GLN A 79 44.33 5.85 -8.07
N GLY A 80 44.06 6.36 -6.86
CA GLY A 80 44.65 7.61 -6.36
C GLY A 80 44.15 8.89 -7.05
N THR A 81 43.19 8.76 -7.99
CA THR A 81 42.62 9.89 -8.74
C THR A 81 41.75 10.79 -7.87
N ILE A 82 41.29 10.30 -6.72
CA ILE A 82 40.53 11.09 -5.75
C ILE A 82 41.28 12.34 -5.28
N GLU A 83 42.61 12.29 -5.16
CA GLU A 83 43.41 13.46 -4.75
C GLU A 83 43.40 14.56 -5.81
N LEU A 84 43.45 14.16 -7.10
CA LEU A 84 43.38 15.08 -8.24
C LEU A 84 42.01 15.76 -8.32
N VAL A 85 40.92 14.99 -8.16
CA VAL A 85 39.56 15.54 -8.20
C VAL A 85 39.31 16.48 -7.02
N LEU A 86 39.77 16.11 -5.83
CA LEU A 86 39.60 16.94 -4.63
C LEU A 86 40.54 18.16 -4.60
N ALA A 87 41.59 18.20 -5.42
CA ALA A 87 42.46 19.37 -5.60
C ALA A 87 41.83 20.44 -6.50
N GLN A 88 40.85 20.06 -7.34
CA GLN A 88 40.09 21.01 -8.14
C GLN A 88 39.19 21.88 -7.23
N PRO A 89 38.75 23.08 -7.68
CA PRO A 89 37.90 23.97 -6.91
C PRO A 89 36.44 23.49 -6.84
N VAL A 90 36.25 22.24 -6.42
CA VAL A 90 34.96 21.55 -6.26
C VAL A 90 34.81 21.15 -4.80
N ARG A 91 33.66 21.47 -4.21
CA ARG A 91 33.39 21.07 -2.81
C ARG A 91 33.12 19.57 -2.73
N GLU A 92 33.52 18.93 -1.63
CA GLU A 92 33.29 17.49 -1.41
C GLU A 92 31.80 17.13 -1.44
N SER A 93 30.95 18.04 -0.95
CA SER A 93 29.49 17.90 -1.03
C SER A 93 28.98 17.96 -2.48
N GLU A 94 29.60 18.78 -3.33
CA GLU A 94 29.22 18.90 -4.74
C GLU A 94 29.65 17.66 -5.53
N TYR A 95 30.85 17.13 -5.24
CA TYR A 95 31.31 15.86 -5.78
C TYR A 95 30.38 14.69 -5.42
N LEU A 96 30.02 14.58 -4.13
CA LEU A 96 29.15 13.50 -3.66
C LEU A 96 27.73 13.61 -4.24
N LEU A 97 27.15 14.82 -4.26
CA LEU A 97 25.82 15.06 -4.86
C LEU A 97 25.83 14.82 -6.37
N GLY A 98 26.91 15.17 -7.06
CA GLY A 98 27.07 14.89 -8.49
C GLY A 98 27.05 13.39 -8.78
N LYS A 99 27.86 12.60 -8.03
CA LYS A 99 27.87 11.14 -8.15
C LYS A 99 26.51 10.51 -7.82
N PHE A 100 25.87 10.97 -6.75
CA PHE A 100 24.53 10.55 -6.37
C PHE A 100 23.52 10.77 -7.51
N LEU A 101 23.44 11.98 -8.06
CA LEU A 101 22.49 12.31 -9.13
C LEU A 101 22.77 11.56 -10.42
N GLY A 102 24.04 11.34 -10.78
CA GLY A 102 24.40 10.55 -11.97
C GLY A 102 23.96 9.09 -11.86
N MET A 103 24.21 8.44 -10.71
CA MET A 103 23.78 7.07 -10.46
C MET A 103 22.26 6.95 -10.31
N PHE A 104 21.63 7.91 -9.63
CA PHE A 104 20.18 7.99 -9.52
C PHE A 104 19.52 8.12 -10.89
N GLY A 105 20.08 8.94 -11.79
CA GLY A 105 19.63 9.04 -13.17
C GLY A 105 19.78 7.73 -13.95
N PHE A 106 20.89 7.01 -13.79
CA PHE A 106 21.09 5.70 -14.42
C PHE A 106 20.05 4.67 -13.95
N LEU A 107 19.75 4.62 -12.64
CA LEU A 107 18.66 3.79 -12.12
C LEU A 107 17.29 4.23 -12.63
N GLY A 108 17.09 5.54 -12.85
CA GLY A 108 15.91 6.07 -13.52
C GLY A 108 15.74 5.49 -14.92
N VAL A 109 16.82 5.37 -15.71
CA VAL A 109 16.78 4.70 -17.03
C VAL A 109 16.48 3.21 -16.90
N ALA A 110 17.05 2.53 -15.91
CA ALA A 110 16.74 1.12 -15.64
C ALA A 110 15.24 0.92 -15.33
N LEU A 111 14.64 1.81 -14.52
CA LEU A 111 13.20 1.80 -14.24
C LEU A 111 12.35 2.19 -15.45
N LEU A 112 12.78 3.15 -16.27
CA LEU A 112 12.09 3.45 -17.53
C LEU A 112 12.05 2.22 -18.46
N GLY A 113 13.10 1.40 -18.44
CA GLY A 113 13.12 0.12 -19.17
C GLY A 113 11.99 -0.83 -18.75
N THR A 114 11.54 -0.79 -17.50
CA THR A 114 10.44 -1.66 -17.02
C THR A 114 9.06 -1.19 -17.49
N VAL A 115 8.92 0.02 -18.04
CA VAL A 115 7.64 0.54 -18.56
C VAL A 115 7.10 -0.31 -19.70
N ALA A 116 7.94 -1.10 -20.38
CA ALA A 116 7.48 -2.10 -21.34
C ALA A 116 6.47 -3.10 -20.72
N ALA A 117 6.57 -3.42 -19.42
CA ALA A 117 5.61 -4.25 -18.71
C ALA A 117 4.21 -3.61 -18.65
N TRP A 118 4.13 -2.29 -18.47
CA TRP A 118 2.87 -1.56 -18.51
C TRP A 118 2.17 -1.73 -19.86
N PHE A 119 2.90 -1.52 -20.96
CA PHE A 119 2.33 -1.67 -22.31
C PHE A 119 1.90 -3.10 -22.59
N ALA A 120 2.64 -4.09 -22.10
CA ALA A 120 2.26 -5.49 -22.23
C ALA A 120 0.95 -5.80 -21.47
N LEU A 121 0.75 -5.25 -20.28
CA LEU A 121 -0.53 -5.36 -19.56
C LEU A 121 -1.66 -4.61 -20.26
N ALA A 122 -1.38 -3.38 -20.73
CA ALA A 122 -2.38 -2.55 -21.40
C ALA A 122 -2.89 -3.16 -22.71
N ALA A 123 -2.11 -4.05 -23.33
CA ALA A 123 -2.56 -4.82 -24.50
C ALA A 123 -3.57 -5.93 -24.15
N GLY A 124 -3.56 -6.45 -22.92
CA GLY A 124 -4.40 -7.57 -22.47
C GLY A 124 -5.43 -7.23 -21.39
N GLY A 125 -5.38 -6.03 -20.81
CA GLY A 125 -6.24 -5.59 -19.72
C GLY A 125 -6.17 -4.08 -19.50
N GLN A 126 -6.81 -3.61 -18.43
CA GLN A 126 -6.82 -2.18 -18.07
C GLN A 126 -6.00 -1.94 -16.80
N PRO A 127 -4.66 -1.88 -16.89
CA PRO A 127 -3.85 -1.58 -15.73
C PRO A 127 -4.12 -0.16 -15.24
N HIS A 128 -4.00 0.04 -13.94
CA HIS A 128 -4.39 1.30 -13.30
C HIS A 128 -3.23 2.31 -13.24
N ILE A 129 -3.41 3.47 -13.90
CA ILE A 129 -2.36 4.48 -14.08
C ILE A 129 -1.91 5.07 -12.73
N GLY A 130 -2.87 5.38 -11.85
CA GLY A 130 -2.55 6.00 -10.55
C GLY A 130 -1.70 5.09 -9.67
N SER A 131 -2.08 3.82 -9.53
CA SER A 131 -1.28 2.81 -8.80
C SER A 131 0.10 2.61 -9.44
N ALA A 132 0.19 2.57 -10.77
CA ALA A 132 1.47 2.47 -11.47
C ALA A 132 2.38 3.66 -11.16
N PHE A 133 1.85 4.89 -11.20
CA PHE A 133 2.61 6.09 -10.84
C PHE A 133 3.15 6.03 -9.42
N ALA A 134 2.30 5.66 -8.44
CA ALA A 134 2.72 5.48 -7.06
C ALA A 134 3.86 4.47 -6.93
N GLN A 135 3.74 3.31 -7.59
CA GLN A 135 4.74 2.25 -7.57
C GLN A 135 6.09 2.67 -8.17
N TYR A 136 6.08 3.38 -9.31
CA TYR A 136 7.29 3.95 -9.89
C TYR A 136 7.92 5.03 -8.99
N ALA A 137 7.11 5.92 -8.43
CA ALA A 137 7.57 6.96 -7.51
C ALA A 137 8.18 6.36 -6.22
N GLY A 138 7.53 5.38 -5.62
CA GLY A 138 8.03 4.67 -4.44
C GLY A 138 9.33 3.92 -4.71
N THR A 139 9.47 3.33 -5.90
CA THR A 139 10.69 2.64 -6.29
C THR A 139 11.83 3.61 -6.61
N LEU A 140 11.54 4.78 -7.17
CA LEU A 140 12.54 5.86 -7.29
C LEU A 140 13.00 6.34 -5.91
N LEU A 141 12.09 6.53 -4.96
CA LEU A 141 12.46 6.89 -3.58
C LEU A 141 13.34 5.81 -2.93
N LEU A 142 13.00 4.53 -3.14
CA LEU A 142 13.85 3.41 -2.74
C LEU A 142 15.24 3.49 -3.39
N CYS A 143 15.33 3.66 -4.70
CA CYS A 143 16.60 3.83 -5.42
C CYS A 143 17.44 4.96 -4.82
N SER A 144 16.83 6.07 -4.43
CA SER A 144 17.55 7.18 -3.79
C SER A 144 18.24 6.75 -2.49
N ALA A 145 17.53 6.01 -1.63
CA ALA A 145 18.08 5.51 -0.37
C ALA A 145 19.21 4.49 -0.61
N LEU A 146 19.01 3.57 -1.56
CA LEU A 146 20.01 2.54 -1.88
C LEU A 146 21.27 3.13 -2.53
N VAL A 147 21.14 4.15 -3.37
CA VAL A 147 22.31 4.85 -3.95
C VAL A 147 23.10 5.56 -2.86
N ALA A 148 22.43 6.18 -1.88
CA ALA A 148 23.10 6.80 -0.74
C ALA A 148 23.86 5.77 0.10
N ILE A 149 23.26 4.62 0.40
CA ILE A 149 23.90 3.51 1.11
C ILE A 149 25.11 2.99 0.33
N GLY A 150 24.96 2.77 -0.98
CA GLY A 150 26.02 2.33 -1.87
C GLY A 150 27.20 3.31 -1.94
N LEU A 151 26.91 4.62 -2.02
CA LEU A 151 27.92 5.67 -1.96
C LEU A 151 28.67 5.70 -0.62
N TRP A 152 27.94 5.56 0.48
CA TRP A 152 28.56 5.46 1.80
C TRP A 152 29.49 4.26 1.89
N ALA A 153 29.03 3.07 1.48
CA ALA A 153 29.84 1.86 1.47
C ALA A 153 31.09 2.01 0.59
N SER A 154 30.93 2.52 -0.64
CA SER A 154 32.03 2.81 -1.57
C SER A 154 33.02 3.84 -0.99
N ALA A 155 32.54 4.81 -0.22
CA ALA A 155 33.39 5.77 0.47
C ALA A 155 34.14 5.17 1.68
N THR A 156 33.72 4.03 2.24
CA THR A 156 34.39 3.43 3.41
C THR A 156 35.62 2.59 3.06
N THR A 157 35.76 2.15 1.81
CA THR A 157 36.81 1.21 1.37
C THR A 157 37.51 1.69 0.10
N ARG A 158 38.64 1.05 -0.23
CA ARG A 158 39.34 1.20 -1.51
C ARG A 158 39.07 0.03 -2.47
N ASN A 159 38.42 -1.05 -1.99
CA ASN A 159 38.15 -2.24 -2.79
C ASN A 159 36.68 -2.29 -3.21
N GLN A 160 36.42 -2.38 -4.51
CA GLN A 160 35.07 -2.45 -5.09
C GLN A 160 34.27 -3.64 -4.55
N ILE A 161 34.89 -4.81 -4.39
CA ILE A 161 34.22 -6.02 -3.90
C ILE A 161 33.77 -5.82 -2.44
N THR A 162 34.63 -5.24 -1.61
CA THR A 162 34.26 -4.91 -0.22
C THR A 162 33.14 -3.86 -0.18
N ALA A 163 33.17 -2.87 -1.08
CA ALA A 163 32.12 -1.85 -1.16
C ALA A 163 30.77 -2.47 -1.49
N PHE A 164 30.75 -3.41 -2.46
CA PHE A 164 29.58 -4.18 -2.81
C PHE A 164 29.02 -4.97 -1.62
N ILE A 165 29.86 -5.75 -0.95
CA ILE A 165 29.44 -6.57 0.19
C ILE A 165 28.84 -5.70 1.30
N VAL A 166 29.52 -4.62 1.68
CA VAL A 166 29.05 -3.71 2.74
C VAL A 166 27.73 -3.04 2.36
N ALA A 167 27.57 -2.57 1.12
CA ALA A 167 26.34 -1.96 0.64
C ALA A 167 25.17 -2.95 0.64
N THR A 168 25.39 -4.16 0.10
CA THR A 168 24.39 -5.23 0.04
C THR A 168 23.98 -5.65 1.45
N THR A 169 24.93 -5.89 2.35
CA THR A 169 24.63 -6.26 3.74
C THR A 169 23.84 -5.18 4.47
N MET A 170 24.26 -3.91 4.35
CA MET A 170 23.53 -2.81 5.00
C MET A 170 22.11 -2.67 4.45
N THR A 171 21.95 -2.78 3.13
CA THR A 171 20.64 -2.74 2.48
C THR A 171 19.75 -3.89 2.94
N PHE A 172 20.29 -5.11 2.99
CA PHE A 172 19.59 -6.29 3.47
C PHE A 172 19.11 -6.12 4.91
N LEU A 173 19.97 -5.62 5.81
CA LEU A 173 19.60 -5.39 7.21
C LEU A 173 18.42 -4.42 7.34
N LEU A 174 18.45 -3.29 6.62
CA LEU A 174 17.35 -2.32 6.63
C LEU A 174 16.05 -2.87 6.03
N MET A 175 16.14 -3.74 5.02
CA MET A 175 14.98 -4.46 4.47
C MET A 175 14.44 -5.49 5.46
N ALA A 176 15.32 -6.15 6.22
CA ALA A 176 14.98 -7.24 7.13
C ALA A 176 14.39 -6.78 8.48
N PHE A 177 14.53 -5.50 8.85
CA PHE A 177 14.07 -4.93 10.13
C PHE A 177 12.56 -5.04 10.40
N ASN A 178 11.73 -5.37 9.40
CA ASN A 178 10.30 -5.64 9.60
C ASN A 178 9.94 -7.13 9.52
N LEU A 179 10.92 -8.02 9.34
CA LEU A 179 10.66 -9.46 9.27
C LEU A 179 10.47 -10.03 10.67
N PRO A 180 9.42 -10.84 10.92
CA PRO A 180 9.15 -11.43 12.24
C PRO A 180 10.36 -12.17 12.81
N ILE A 181 11.08 -12.92 11.98
CA ILE A 181 12.28 -13.68 12.37
C ILE A 181 13.40 -12.79 12.91
N VAL A 182 13.55 -11.58 12.39
CA VAL A 182 14.56 -10.62 12.86
C VAL A 182 14.10 -9.97 14.15
N LEU A 183 12.82 -9.61 14.23
CA LEU A 183 12.25 -8.91 15.37
C LEU A 183 12.20 -9.76 16.64
N GLN A 184 11.91 -11.06 16.50
CA GLN A 184 11.89 -12.00 17.63
C GLN A 184 13.28 -12.17 18.27
N GLY A 185 14.35 -12.02 17.49
CA GLY A 185 15.73 -12.07 17.99
C GLY A 185 16.22 -10.77 18.64
N LEU A 186 15.43 -9.69 18.60
CA LEU A 186 15.83 -8.37 19.12
C LEU A 186 15.15 -8.07 20.47
N PRO A 187 15.83 -7.32 21.37
CA PRO A 187 15.17 -6.79 22.57
C PRO A 187 13.93 -5.95 22.19
N PRO A 188 12.83 -5.97 22.99
CA PRO A 188 11.56 -5.35 22.60
C PRO A 188 11.65 -3.87 22.18
N VAL A 189 12.50 -3.09 22.87
CA VAL A 189 12.74 -1.67 22.56
C VAL A 189 13.40 -1.53 21.19
N VAL A 190 14.40 -2.37 20.90
CA VAL A 190 15.11 -2.37 19.61
C VAL A 190 14.20 -2.88 18.50
N ALA A 191 13.39 -3.90 18.76
CA ALA A 191 12.40 -4.43 17.82
C ALA A 191 11.39 -3.35 17.41
N THR A 192 10.89 -2.55 18.36
CA THR A 192 9.96 -1.45 18.09
C THR A 192 10.59 -0.39 17.18
N VAL A 193 11.87 -0.06 17.41
CA VAL A 193 12.61 0.89 16.57
C VAL A 193 12.89 0.30 15.19
N ALA A 194 13.29 -0.98 15.12
CA ALA A 194 13.55 -1.68 13.86
C ALA A 194 12.30 -1.75 12.98
N GLN A 195 11.13 -2.08 13.55
CA GLN A 195 9.85 -2.05 12.84
C GLN A 195 9.57 -0.71 12.16
N ARG A 196 9.91 0.40 12.83
CA ARG A 196 9.71 1.77 12.30
C ARG A 196 10.77 2.21 11.28
N LEU A 197 11.91 1.54 11.23
CA LEU A 197 12.99 1.81 10.28
C LEU A 197 13.06 0.76 9.16
N GLY A 198 12.05 -0.11 9.05
CA GLY A 198 11.99 -1.15 8.05
C GLY A 198 11.73 -0.58 6.66
N LEU A 199 12.74 -0.65 5.78
CA LEU A 199 12.66 -0.11 4.43
C LEU A 199 11.55 -0.76 3.59
N LEU A 200 11.35 -2.07 3.76
CA LEU A 200 10.38 -2.84 3.00
C LEU A 200 8.94 -2.44 3.34
N ALA A 201 8.65 -2.07 4.59
CA ALA A 201 7.31 -1.69 5.02
C ALA A 201 6.84 -0.37 4.38
N HIS A 202 7.73 0.63 4.34
CA HIS A 202 7.43 1.91 3.68
C HIS A 202 7.29 1.74 2.16
N HIS A 203 8.09 0.85 1.55
CA HIS A 203 7.95 0.55 0.12
C HIS A 203 6.63 -0.17 -0.17
N SER A 204 6.26 -1.18 0.63
CA SER A 204 5.02 -1.93 0.43
C SER A 204 3.76 -1.07 0.60
N ASN A 205 3.80 -0.04 1.46
CA ASN A 205 2.71 0.92 1.55
C ASN A 205 2.51 1.68 0.23
N ILE A 206 3.61 2.15 -0.35
CA ILE A 206 3.58 2.88 -1.62
C ILE A 206 3.17 1.99 -2.79
N THR A 207 3.64 0.74 -2.86
CA THR A 207 3.33 -0.16 -3.98
C THR A 207 1.85 -0.56 -4.04
N ARG A 208 1.10 -0.38 -2.95
CA ARG A 208 -0.36 -0.57 -2.95
C ARG A 208 -1.11 0.50 -3.74
N GLY A 209 -0.48 1.65 -4.02
CA GLY A 209 -1.08 2.77 -4.76
C GLY A 209 -1.31 4.01 -3.90
N VAL A 210 -0.83 4.00 -2.64
CA VAL A 210 -1.03 5.07 -1.66
C VAL A 210 0.29 5.76 -1.38
N LEU A 211 0.39 7.06 -1.67
CA LEU A 211 1.54 7.87 -1.34
C LEU A 211 1.31 8.59 -0.01
N ASP A 212 1.84 8.04 1.08
CA ASP A 212 1.88 8.74 2.36
C ASP A 212 3.15 9.61 2.45
N LEU A 213 2.98 10.85 2.94
CA LEU A 213 4.09 11.78 3.17
C LEU A 213 5.11 11.21 4.17
N ARG A 214 4.66 10.37 5.12
CA ARG A 214 5.54 9.67 6.07
C ARG A 214 6.55 8.76 5.37
N ASP A 215 6.13 8.05 4.31
CA ASP A 215 6.98 7.11 3.58
C ASP A 215 7.97 7.88 2.70
N ILE A 216 7.53 8.98 2.09
CA ILE A 216 8.39 9.89 1.32
C ILE A 216 9.48 10.48 2.23
N VAL A 217 9.09 11.02 3.39
CA VAL A 217 10.04 11.58 4.38
C VAL A 217 10.99 10.51 4.88
N TYR A 218 10.53 9.28 5.09
CA TYR A 218 11.39 8.15 5.45
C TYR A 218 12.50 7.93 4.42
N PHE A 219 12.18 7.77 3.13
CA PHE A 219 13.22 7.58 2.12
C PHE A 219 14.18 8.77 2.00
N LEU A 220 13.66 10.00 2.09
CA LEU A 220 14.50 11.20 2.06
C LEU A 220 15.46 11.29 3.27
N THR A 221 15.00 10.91 4.45
CA THR A 221 15.84 10.91 5.66
C THR A 221 16.90 9.81 5.62
N VAL A 222 16.59 8.62 5.10
CA VAL A 222 17.59 7.56 4.87
C VAL A 222 18.64 8.02 3.86
N THR A 223 18.21 8.61 2.73
CA THR A 223 19.11 9.19 1.72
C THR A 223 20.04 10.24 2.34
N LEU A 224 19.48 11.18 3.10
CA LEU A 224 20.24 12.23 3.77
C LEU A 224 21.23 11.66 4.81
N ALA A 225 20.81 10.68 5.60
CA ALA A 225 21.63 10.04 6.62
C ALA A 225 22.87 9.38 6.01
N PHE A 226 22.69 8.55 4.98
CA PHE A 226 23.81 7.84 4.35
C PHE A 226 24.70 8.76 3.51
N LEU A 227 24.16 9.78 2.84
CA LEU A 227 24.99 10.80 2.17
C LEU A 227 25.82 11.59 3.19
N SER A 228 25.26 11.92 4.35
CA SER A 228 25.99 12.61 5.43
C SER A 228 27.10 11.73 6.01
N LEU A 229 26.86 10.42 6.15
CA LEU A 229 27.89 9.46 6.54
C LEU A 229 28.99 9.35 5.47
N ALA A 230 28.63 9.24 4.19
CA ALA A 230 29.58 9.19 3.08
C ALA A 230 30.50 10.43 3.08
N TYR A 231 29.93 11.61 3.32
CA TYR A 231 30.66 12.87 3.43
C TYR A 231 31.71 12.87 4.54
N VAL A 232 31.41 12.31 5.72
CA VAL A 232 32.38 12.19 6.82
C VAL A 232 33.54 11.27 6.44
N PHE A 233 33.25 10.12 5.82
CA PHE A 233 34.27 9.17 5.38
C PHE A 233 35.17 9.73 4.28
N LEU A 234 34.63 10.61 3.42
CA LEU A 234 35.43 11.33 2.44
C LEU A 234 36.38 12.33 3.11
N GLN A 235 35.90 13.07 4.12
CA GLN A 235 36.72 14.06 4.84
C GLN A 235 37.79 13.47 5.76
N ARG A 236 37.64 12.21 6.21
CA ARG A 236 38.68 11.50 6.98
C ARG A 236 40.03 11.46 6.28
N GLY A 237 40.06 11.46 4.94
CA GLY A 237 41.30 11.46 4.17
C GLY A 237 42.07 12.79 4.18
N ARG A 238 41.42 13.92 4.50
CA ARG A 238 42.02 15.27 4.45
C ARG A 238 42.27 15.88 5.82
N ARG A 239 41.42 15.55 6.80
CA ARG A 239 41.48 16.15 8.14
C ARG A 239 42.12 15.19 9.11
N ASN A 240 42.95 15.71 10.02
CA ASN A 240 43.45 14.95 11.14
C ASN A 240 42.26 14.38 11.95
N PRO A 241 42.11 13.05 12.07
CA PRO A 241 41.00 12.43 12.80
C PRO A 241 40.90 12.88 14.27
N ALA A 242 42.02 13.28 14.89
CA ALA A 242 42.06 13.77 16.26
C ALA A 242 41.75 15.27 16.40
N GLY A 243 41.64 16.01 15.29
CA GLY A 243 41.48 17.46 15.28
C GLY A 243 40.09 17.93 15.73
N ALA A 244 40.03 19.09 16.40
CA ALA A 244 38.78 19.70 16.87
C ALA A 244 37.78 19.98 15.73
N SER A 245 38.27 20.39 14.56
CA SER A 245 37.43 20.63 13.36
C SER A 245 36.79 19.35 12.80
N PHE A 246 37.47 18.21 12.91
CA PHE A 246 36.91 16.92 12.50
C PHE A 246 35.88 16.41 13.51
N ARG A 247 36.13 16.60 14.81
CA ARG A 247 35.13 16.32 15.87
C ARG A 247 33.86 17.15 15.71
N LYS A 248 33.96 18.45 15.38
CA LYS A 248 32.80 19.30 15.08
C LYS A 248 31.99 18.77 13.89
N LEU A 249 32.65 18.29 12.84
CA LEU A 249 31.99 17.66 11.70
C LEU A 249 31.25 16.38 12.13
N GLN A 250 31.89 15.51 12.91
CA GLN A 250 31.27 14.28 13.40
C GLN A 250 30.04 14.56 14.25
N LEU A 251 30.11 15.57 15.15
CA LEU A 251 28.97 16.00 15.96
C LEU A 251 27.83 16.56 15.09
N GLY A 252 28.17 17.35 14.06
CA GLY A 252 27.16 17.85 13.11
C GLY A 252 26.45 16.72 12.38
N VAL A 253 27.18 15.73 11.87
CA VAL A 253 26.58 14.56 11.21
C VAL A 253 25.81 13.68 12.19
N LEU A 254 26.30 13.48 13.41
CA LEU A 254 25.55 12.77 14.45
C LEU A 254 24.22 13.49 14.77
N GLY A 255 24.23 14.82 14.81
CA GLY A 255 23.02 15.64 14.96
C GLY A 255 22.03 15.43 13.80
N ILE A 256 22.51 15.41 12.55
CA ILE A 256 21.67 15.11 11.38
C ILE A 256 21.07 13.70 11.49
N LEU A 257 21.87 12.69 11.85
CA LEU A 257 21.39 11.31 12.02
C LEU A 257 20.34 11.22 13.14
N ALA A 258 20.56 11.88 14.27
CA ALA A 258 19.59 11.94 15.36
C ALA A 258 18.28 12.60 14.90
N ILE A 259 18.34 13.69 14.14
CA ILE A 259 17.15 14.34 13.56
C ILE A 259 16.43 13.38 12.60
N CYS A 260 17.15 12.70 11.70
CA CYS A 260 16.56 11.71 10.80
C CYS A 260 15.83 10.61 11.58
N VAL A 261 16.44 10.06 12.64
CA VAL A 261 15.80 9.03 13.48
C VAL A 261 14.57 9.60 14.19
N VAL A 262 14.67 10.78 14.81
CA VAL A 262 13.54 11.41 15.52
C VAL A 262 12.36 11.69 14.58
N VAL A 263 12.62 12.22 13.38
CA VAL A 263 11.59 12.48 12.37
C VAL A 263 10.85 11.19 11.99
N ASN A 264 11.56 10.07 11.84
CA ASN A 264 10.94 8.78 11.55
C ASN A 264 10.18 8.20 12.75
N LEU A 265 10.71 8.33 13.97
CA LEU A 265 10.03 7.87 15.18
C LEU A 265 8.74 8.66 15.46
N LEU A 266 8.73 9.96 15.13
CA LEU A 266 7.55 10.84 15.20
C LEU A 266 6.73 10.86 13.90
N GLY A 267 7.09 10.02 12.93
CA GLY A 267 6.50 10.00 11.59
C GLY A 267 4.98 9.75 11.58
N ARG A 268 4.42 9.14 12.65
CA ARG A 268 2.97 8.97 12.82
C ARG A 268 2.19 10.29 12.75
N ASN A 269 2.81 11.41 13.13
CA ASN A 269 2.17 12.72 13.13
C ASN A 269 2.24 13.42 11.77
N ILE A 270 3.00 12.88 10.80
CA ILE A 270 3.12 13.44 9.46
C ILE A 270 1.86 13.07 8.68
N ARG A 271 0.94 14.03 8.59
CA ARG A 271 -0.30 13.90 7.83
C ARG A 271 -0.06 14.30 6.36
N GLY A 272 -0.73 13.61 5.46
CA GLY A 272 -0.60 13.81 4.02
C GLY A 272 -0.60 12.46 3.34
N ARG A 273 -1.70 12.14 2.67
CA ARG A 273 -1.94 10.88 1.98
C ARG A 273 -2.57 11.19 0.64
N TRP A 274 -1.98 10.66 -0.42
CA TRP A 274 -2.55 10.67 -1.76
C TRP A 274 -2.88 9.25 -2.16
N ASP A 275 -4.16 8.93 -2.21
CA ASP A 275 -4.61 7.65 -2.73
C ASP A 275 -4.78 7.74 -4.24
N LEU A 276 -3.92 7.03 -4.97
CA LEU A 276 -3.93 6.96 -6.42
C LEU A 276 -4.54 5.64 -6.91
N THR A 277 -5.16 4.87 -6.02
CA THR A 277 -5.85 3.64 -6.40
C THR A 277 -7.16 3.93 -7.15
N PRO A 278 -7.65 2.96 -7.93
CA PRO A 278 -8.92 3.10 -8.65
C PRO A 278 -10.06 3.36 -7.67
N GLY A 279 -10.82 4.43 -7.91
CA GLY A 279 -11.95 4.80 -7.06
C GLY A 279 -11.59 5.29 -5.65
N GLY A 280 -10.29 5.40 -5.32
CA GLY A 280 -9.84 5.77 -3.98
C GLY A 280 -10.11 4.65 -2.96
N ALA A 281 -9.70 3.42 -3.24
CA ALA A 281 -9.98 2.22 -2.44
C ALA A 281 -9.50 2.31 -0.97
N TYR A 282 -8.65 3.28 -0.65
CA TYR A 282 -8.18 3.55 0.70
C TYR A 282 -8.51 4.99 1.18
N THR A 283 -9.52 5.62 0.58
CA THR A 283 -10.08 6.91 1.00
C THR A 283 -11.59 6.87 0.96
N LEU A 284 -12.25 7.41 1.99
CA LEU A 284 -13.71 7.41 2.03
C LEU A 284 -14.34 8.08 0.80
N SER A 285 -15.21 7.34 0.14
CA SER A 285 -16.02 7.79 -0.98
C SER A 285 -16.98 8.91 -0.57
N GLY A 286 -17.37 9.73 -1.55
CA GLY A 286 -18.35 10.81 -1.33
C GLY A 286 -19.67 10.33 -0.69
N PRO A 287 -20.27 9.22 -1.17
CA PRO A 287 -21.47 8.63 -0.57
C PRO A 287 -21.28 8.22 0.89
N THR A 288 -20.16 7.58 1.23
CA THR A 288 -19.85 7.20 2.62
C THR A 288 -19.74 8.43 3.51
N ARG A 289 -19.05 9.48 3.05
CA ARG A 289 -18.96 10.73 3.82
C ARG A 289 -20.33 11.38 4.06
N ALA A 290 -21.19 11.36 3.06
CA ALA A 290 -22.55 11.89 3.18
C ALA A 290 -23.40 11.05 4.15
N LEU A 291 -23.29 9.72 4.11
CA LEU A 291 -23.98 8.82 5.03
C LEU A 291 -23.52 9.06 6.48
N LEU A 292 -22.21 9.05 6.73
CA LEU A 292 -21.66 9.22 8.07
C LEU A 292 -21.95 10.61 8.65
N GLY A 293 -21.96 11.65 7.81
CA GLY A 293 -22.34 13.00 8.22
C GLY A 293 -23.84 13.19 8.49
N GLY A 294 -24.69 12.29 7.98
CA GLY A 294 -26.15 12.32 8.12
C GLY A 294 -26.71 11.39 9.20
N LEU A 295 -25.86 10.78 10.05
CA LEU A 295 -26.29 9.86 11.10
C LEU A 295 -27.12 10.56 12.19
N GLU A 296 -28.33 10.05 12.44
CA GLU A 296 -29.24 10.58 13.45
C GLU A 296 -28.90 10.10 14.87
N ASP A 297 -28.34 8.89 15.00
CA ASP A 297 -27.90 8.28 16.26
C ASP A 297 -26.43 7.78 16.17
N ILE A 298 -25.91 7.24 17.26
CA ILE A 298 -24.52 6.77 17.38
C ILE A 298 -24.37 5.38 16.76
N VAL A 299 -23.52 5.27 15.74
CA VAL A 299 -23.00 4.01 15.25
C VAL A 299 -21.79 3.61 16.09
N THR A 300 -21.88 2.48 16.80
CA THR A 300 -20.74 1.90 17.52
C THR A 300 -20.10 0.81 16.67
N ILE A 301 -18.84 1.01 16.31
CA ILE A 301 -18.04 0.05 15.56
C ILE A 301 -17.06 -0.64 16.52
N ARG A 302 -17.25 -1.94 16.78
CA ARG A 302 -16.33 -2.76 17.58
C ARG A 302 -15.40 -3.52 16.65
N PHE A 303 -14.10 -3.21 16.72
CA PHE A 303 -13.07 -3.90 15.95
C PHE A 303 -12.32 -4.89 16.85
N PHE A 304 -12.32 -6.16 16.44
CA PHE A 304 -11.72 -7.27 17.16
C PHE A 304 -10.47 -7.74 16.42
N ALA A 305 -9.29 -7.47 16.97
CA ALA A 305 -8.02 -7.86 16.37
C ALA A 305 -7.06 -8.45 17.39
N SER A 306 -6.54 -9.65 17.12
CA SER A 306 -5.51 -10.26 17.97
C SER A 306 -4.17 -9.49 17.92
N ARG A 307 -3.37 -9.60 18.99
CA ARG A 307 -2.07 -8.89 19.09
C ARG A 307 -0.99 -9.41 18.17
N ASN A 308 -0.97 -10.72 17.90
CA ASN A 308 0.11 -11.41 17.21
C ASN A 308 -0.39 -12.04 15.91
N LEU A 309 -0.72 -11.19 14.93
CA LEU A 309 -1.12 -11.63 13.60
C LEU A 309 0.12 -11.85 12.69
N PRO A 310 0.06 -12.74 11.68
CA PRO A 310 1.12 -12.85 10.67
C PRO A 310 1.23 -11.54 9.87
N ALA A 311 2.37 -11.34 9.19
CA ALA A 311 2.66 -10.09 8.46
C ALA A 311 1.56 -9.66 7.48
N GLN A 312 0.90 -10.61 6.81
CA GLN A 312 -0.20 -10.35 5.88
C GLN A 312 -1.44 -9.81 6.61
N ALA A 313 -1.84 -10.43 7.72
CA ALA A 313 -3.00 -10.01 8.51
C ALA A 313 -2.71 -8.75 9.35
N GLU A 314 -1.46 -8.51 9.76
CA GLU A 314 -1.04 -7.24 10.36
C GLU A 314 -1.18 -6.07 9.40
N ALA A 315 -0.90 -6.26 8.10
CA ALA A 315 -1.14 -5.22 7.10
C ALA A 315 -2.64 -4.90 6.98
N ILE A 316 -3.50 -5.92 6.91
CA ILE A 316 -4.95 -5.76 6.86
C ILE A 316 -5.45 -5.04 8.12
N LYS A 317 -5.01 -5.46 9.32
CA LYS A 317 -5.37 -4.83 10.59
C LYS A 317 -5.11 -3.33 10.58
N ARG A 318 -3.92 -2.90 10.11
CA ARG A 318 -3.59 -1.47 10.02
C ARG A 318 -4.51 -0.73 9.05
N ASP A 319 -4.81 -1.34 7.90
CA ASP A 319 -5.72 -0.74 6.93
C ASP A 319 -7.14 -0.58 7.50
N VAL A 320 -7.63 -1.58 8.25
CA VAL A 320 -8.91 -1.48 8.97
C VAL A 320 -8.85 -0.37 10.02
N GLU A 321 -7.79 -0.31 10.83
CA GLU A 321 -7.63 0.73 11.84
C GLU A 321 -7.62 2.13 11.24
N ASP A 322 -6.95 2.31 10.10
CA ASP A 322 -6.90 3.56 9.36
C ASP A 322 -8.28 3.91 8.77
N LEU A 323 -8.97 2.95 8.15
CA LEU A 323 -10.33 3.15 7.63
C LEU A 323 -11.32 3.55 8.74
N LEU A 324 -11.30 2.83 9.87
CA LEU A 324 -12.17 3.14 11.00
C LEU A 324 -11.84 4.49 11.64
N ALA A 325 -10.57 4.90 11.63
CA ALA A 325 -10.18 6.23 12.06
C ALA A 325 -10.74 7.31 11.13
N ASP A 326 -10.76 7.08 9.81
CA ASP A 326 -11.39 7.98 8.85
C ASP A 326 -12.92 8.05 9.04
N TYR A 327 -13.58 6.91 9.32
CA TYR A 327 -15.01 6.86 9.65
C TYR A 327 -15.33 7.71 10.88
N ALA A 328 -14.55 7.54 11.96
CA ALA A 328 -14.70 8.32 13.18
C ALA A 328 -14.42 9.82 12.95
N ALA A 329 -13.43 10.15 12.11
CA ALA A 329 -13.10 11.54 11.81
C ALA A 329 -14.20 12.25 11.01
N VAL A 330 -14.89 11.56 10.11
CA VAL A 330 -15.99 12.12 9.30
C VAL A 330 -17.32 12.11 10.05
N GLY A 331 -17.64 11.03 10.75
CA GLY A 331 -18.87 10.90 11.53
C GLY A 331 -18.86 11.70 12.84
N GLY A 332 -17.69 12.17 13.29
CA GLY A 332 -17.55 12.93 14.53
C GLY A 332 -18.06 12.13 15.73
N ASP A 333 -18.88 12.76 16.57
CA ASP A 333 -19.43 12.14 17.78
C ASP A 333 -20.47 11.04 17.49
N ARG A 334 -20.94 10.91 16.24
CA ARG A 334 -21.91 9.89 15.82
C ARG A 334 -21.27 8.55 15.47
N VAL A 335 -19.94 8.47 15.37
CA VAL A 335 -19.24 7.23 15.06
C VAL A 335 -18.21 6.91 16.13
N VAL A 336 -18.51 5.89 16.95
CA VAL A 336 -17.66 5.48 18.06
C VAL A 336 -16.95 4.18 17.72
N VAL A 337 -15.63 4.25 17.55
CA VAL A 337 -14.80 3.07 17.28
C VAL A 337 -14.19 2.53 18.57
N ARG A 338 -14.57 1.30 18.94
CA ARG A 338 -14.00 0.54 20.07
C ARG A 338 -13.05 -0.53 19.54
N ARG A 339 -11.80 -0.49 19.98
CA ARG A 339 -10.78 -1.48 19.61
C ARG A 339 -10.64 -2.49 20.73
N LEU A 340 -10.86 -3.77 20.43
CA LEU A 340 -10.78 -4.87 21.36
C LEU A 340 -9.70 -5.85 20.91
N GLU A 341 -8.94 -6.35 21.88
CA GLU A 341 -7.91 -7.36 21.67
C GLU A 341 -8.38 -8.70 22.26
N PRO A 342 -9.22 -9.45 21.54
CA PRO A 342 -9.76 -10.71 22.02
C PRO A 342 -8.65 -11.78 22.12
N VAL A 343 -8.75 -12.56 23.20
CA VAL A 343 -7.96 -13.78 23.44
C VAL A 343 -8.95 -14.85 23.86
N ALA A 344 -8.78 -16.08 23.38
CA ALA A 344 -9.66 -17.19 23.78
C ALA A 344 -9.73 -17.28 25.31
N GLY A 345 -10.96 -17.24 25.86
CA GLY A 345 -11.22 -17.30 27.30
C GLY A 345 -11.17 -15.96 28.07
N ASN A 346 -10.91 -14.82 27.42
CA ASN A 346 -11.09 -13.50 28.05
C ASN A 346 -12.47 -12.89 27.70
N ASP A 347 -12.85 -11.82 28.41
CA ASP A 347 -14.13 -11.13 28.19
C ASP A 347 -14.32 -10.66 26.74
N GLY A 348 -13.23 -10.23 26.09
CA GLY A 348 -13.23 -9.77 24.70
C GLY A 348 -13.43 -10.89 23.68
N GLY A 349 -12.88 -12.09 23.91
CA GLY A 349 -13.08 -13.28 23.09
C GLY A 349 -14.50 -13.82 23.22
N ALA A 350 -15.02 -13.87 24.45
CA ALA A 350 -16.42 -14.22 24.70
C ALA A 350 -17.38 -13.20 24.07
N GLU A 351 -17.04 -11.91 24.06
CA GLU A 351 -17.82 -10.89 23.34
C GLU A 351 -17.75 -11.09 21.82
N ALA A 352 -16.57 -11.35 21.26
CA ALA A 352 -16.41 -11.62 19.83
C ALA A 352 -17.28 -12.80 19.37
N GLU A 353 -17.24 -13.91 20.11
CA GLU A 353 -18.04 -15.11 19.81
C GLU A 353 -19.54 -14.87 19.92
N ARG A 354 -20.00 -14.12 20.94
CA ARG A 354 -21.42 -13.72 21.07
C ARG A 354 -21.90 -12.87 19.90
N LEU A 355 -21.00 -12.08 19.31
CA LEU A 355 -21.28 -11.25 18.14
C LEU A 355 -20.97 -11.98 16.82
N GLY A 356 -20.83 -13.30 16.82
CA GLY A 356 -20.64 -14.10 15.60
C GLY A 356 -19.24 -13.99 14.96
N ILE A 357 -18.28 -13.37 15.64
CA ILE A 357 -16.90 -13.27 15.17
C ILE A 357 -16.11 -14.50 15.64
N SER A 358 -15.82 -15.38 14.70
CA SER A 358 -15.11 -16.64 14.95
C SER A 358 -13.60 -16.49 14.80
N THR A 359 -12.83 -17.38 15.44
CA THR A 359 -11.39 -17.46 15.24
C THR A 359 -11.05 -17.96 13.85
N VAL A 360 -10.03 -17.38 13.24
CA VAL A 360 -9.45 -17.83 11.97
C VAL A 360 -8.08 -18.42 12.22
N GLU A 361 -7.80 -19.53 11.53
CA GLU A 361 -6.50 -20.18 11.55
C GLU A 361 -5.52 -19.48 10.62
N PHE A 362 -4.54 -18.81 11.20
CA PHE A 362 -3.43 -18.22 10.50
C PHE A 362 -2.26 -19.21 10.45
N GLN A 363 -1.76 -19.48 9.25
CA GLN A 363 -0.51 -20.22 9.09
C GLN A 363 0.65 -19.29 9.48
N VAL A 364 1.27 -19.55 10.63
CA VAL A 364 2.42 -18.79 11.10
C VAL A 364 3.65 -19.69 11.03
N LEU A 365 4.72 -19.17 10.42
CA LEU A 365 6.03 -19.84 10.46
C LEU A 365 6.52 -19.79 11.91
N GLY A 366 6.45 -20.91 12.63
CA GLY A 366 7.00 -21.07 13.97
C GLY A 366 8.51 -21.35 13.91
N GLU A 367 9.16 -21.32 15.08
CA GLU A 367 10.62 -21.52 15.19
C GLU A 367 11.09 -22.88 14.64
N ASP A 368 10.27 -23.94 14.69
CA ASP A 368 10.62 -25.30 14.21
C ASP A 368 9.59 -25.96 13.27
N GLU A 369 8.34 -25.45 13.17
CA GLU A 369 7.28 -26.00 12.29
C GLU A 369 6.26 -24.94 11.85
N PHE A 370 5.53 -25.21 10.76
CA PHE A 370 4.30 -24.49 10.41
C PHE A 370 3.27 -24.71 11.52
N ARG A 371 3.09 -23.73 12.41
CA ARG A 371 2.06 -23.79 13.46
C ARG A 371 0.86 -22.95 13.04
N SER A 372 -0.29 -23.59 12.91
CA SER A 372 -1.57 -22.89 12.81
C SER A 372 -1.81 -22.15 14.13
N ARG A 373 -1.95 -20.82 14.08
CA ARG A 373 -2.35 -19.99 15.23
C ARG A 373 -3.73 -19.43 14.97
N GLN A 374 -4.64 -19.66 15.90
CA GLN A 374 -5.97 -19.06 15.86
C GLN A 374 -5.92 -17.60 16.32
N GLY A 375 -6.61 -16.72 15.60
CA GLY A 375 -6.73 -15.30 15.95
C GLY A 375 -8.04 -14.71 15.44
N TYR A 376 -8.39 -13.53 15.94
CA TYR A 376 -9.57 -12.79 15.52
C TYR A 376 -9.17 -11.61 14.64
N LEU A 377 -9.96 -11.36 13.59
CA LEU A 377 -9.88 -10.17 12.75
C LEU A 377 -11.26 -9.88 12.17
N GLY A 378 -12.15 -9.33 12.99
CA GLY A 378 -13.55 -9.10 12.62
C GLY A 378 -14.09 -7.77 13.15
N ILE A 379 -15.28 -7.39 12.68
CA ILE A 379 -15.92 -6.12 13.01
C ILE A 379 -17.39 -6.37 13.35
N ALA A 380 -17.89 -5.73 14.40
CA ALA A 380 -19.32 -5.67 14.70
C ALA A 380 -19.79 -4.21 14.71
N LEU A 381 -20.87 -3.93 14.01
CA LEU A 381 -21.51 -2.64 13.87
C LEU A 381 -22.83 -2.65 14.65
N GLN A 382 -23.06 -1.63 15.46
CA GLN A 382 -24.30 -1.48 16.20
C GLN A 382 -24.86 -0.07 15.98
N TYR A 383 -26.15 0.02 15.65
CA TYR A 383 -26.88 1.27 15.51
C TYR A 383 -28.30 1.09 16.05
N ALA A 384 -28.67 1.86 17.07
CA ALA A 384 -29.88 1.64 17.85
C ALA A 384 -30.02 0.14 18.27
N ASP A 385 -31.08 -0.53 17.83
CA ASP A 385 -31.34 -1.95 18.08
C ASP A 385 -30.76 -2.89 16.99
N GLY A 386 -30.24 -2.32 15.89
CA GLY A 386 -29.62 -3.07 14.79
C GLY A 386 -28.20 -3.52 15.11
N LEU A 387 -27.87 -4.76 14.72
CA LEU A 387 -26.53 -5.34 14.82
C LEU A 387 -26.16 -6.01 13.50
N GLU A 388 -25.05 -5.59 12.91
CA GLU A 388 -24.45 -6.19 11.72
C GLU A 388 -23.01 -6.61 12.01
N THR A 389 -22.57 -7.73 11.45
CA THR A 389 -21.27 -8.33 11.81
C THR A 389 -20.52 -8.78 10.58
N VAL A 390 -19.23 -8.44 10.51
CA VAL A 390 -18.26 -8.95 9.55
C VAL A 390 -17.36 -9.95 10.30
N PRO A 391 -17.64 -11.27 10.18
CA PRO A 391 -16.97 -12.29 11.01
C PRO A 391 -15.45 -12.36 10.77
N PHE A 392 -15.01 -12.11 9.53
CA PHE A 392 -13.60 -12.09 9.18
C PHE A 392 -13.32 -11.11 8.04
N VAL A 393 -12.41 -10.17 8.28
CA VAL A 393 -11.92 -9.24 7.25
C VAL A 393 -10.81 -9.91 6.45
N GLN A 394 -11.15 -10.39 5.25
CA GLN A 394 -10.19 -11.03 4.35
C GLN A 394 -9.32 -10.02 3.59
N ARG A 395 -9.91 -8.86 3.24
CA ARG A 395 -9.33 -7.86 2.34
C ARG A 395 -9.77 -6.46 2.79
N SER A 396 -8.88 -5.48 2.70
CA SER A 396 -9.18 -4.10 3.09
C SER A 396 -9.83 -3.30 1.95
N GLU A 397 -9.65 -3.71 0.69
CA GLU A 397 -10.08 -2.94 -0.47
C GLU A 397 -11.61 -2.78 -0.60
N ASN A 398 -12.38 -3.79 -0.19
CA ASN A 398 -13.85 -3.77 -0.26
C ASN A 398 -14.51 -3.40 1.07
N LEU A 399 -13.72 -3.20 2.12
CA LEU A 399 -14.23 -3.08 3.48
C LEU A 399 -15.08 -1.82 3.66
N GLU A 400 -14.74 -0.71 2.98
CA GLU A 400 -15.56 0.49 3.03
C GLU A 400 -16.99 0.20 2.54
N TYR A 401 -17.13 -0.51 1.42
CA TYR A 401 -18.43 -0.81 0.86
C TYR A 401 -19.25 -1.71 1.79
N GLU A 402 -18.64 -2.75 2.35
CA GLU A 402 -19.29 -3.67 3.30
C GLU A 402 -19.79 -2.92 4.54
N LEU A 403 -18.93 -2.10 5.16
CA LEU A 403 -19.28 -1.34 6.36
C LEU A 403 -20.32 -0.26 6.07
N THR A 404 -20.17 0.49 4.98
CA THR A 404 -21.11 1.54 4.58
C THR A 404 -22.49 0.96 4.28
N SER A 405 -22.55 -0.17 3.58
CA SER A 405 -23.81 -0.83 3.24
C SER A 405 -24.51 -1.38 4.49
N ALA A 406 -23.75 -1.96 5.42
CA ALA A 406 -24.30 -2.41 6.71
C ALA A 406 -24.84 -1.23 7.54
N ILE A 407 -24.11 -0.11 7.60
CA ILE A 407 -24.60 1.10 8.27
C ILE A 407 -25.86 1.62 7.57
N LEU A 408 -25.87 1.65 6.23
CA LEU A 408 -27.02 2.11 5.45
C LEU A 408 -28.26 1.25 5.71
N ALA A 409 -28.09 -0.08 5.80
CA ALA A 409 -29.16 -1.03 6.08
C ALA A 409 -29.77 -0.83 7.47
N MET A 410 -28.96 -0.46 8.47
CA MET A 410 -29.45 -0.20 9.83
C MET A 410 -29.99 1.23 10.04
N THR A 411 -29.59 2.20 9.21
CA THR A 411 -29.90 3.63 9.42
C THR A 411 -31.10 4.11 8.62
N ARG A 412 -31.47 3.45 7.51
CA ARG A 412 -32.64 3.83 6.74
C ARG A 412 -33.92 3.19 7.30
N PRO A 413 -34.89 3.99 7.76
CA PRO A 413 -36.24 3.47 7.96
C PRO A 413 -36.84 3.15 6.59
N THR A 414 -37.53 2.02 6.48
CA THR A 414 -38.26 1.49 5.30
C THR A 414 -37.41 1.01 4.11
N THR A 415 -37.31 -0.31 3.99
CA THR A 415 -36.96 -1.05 2.77
C THR A 415 -37.85 -0.58 1.62
N THR A 416 -37.28 0.05 0.60
CA THR A 416 -37.95 0.20 -0.70
C THR A 416 -38.44 -1.19 -1.12
N VAL A 417 -39.75 -1.34 -1.29
CA VAL A 417 -40.34 -2.62 -1.70
C VAL A 417 -40.33 -2.66 -3.21
N VAL A 418 -39.59 -3.61 -3.76
CA VAL A 418 -39.51 -3.86 -5.20
C VAL A 418 -40.53 -4.94 -5.54
N GLY A 419 -41.55 -4.58 -6.30
CA GLY A 419 -42.51 -5.51 -6.86
C GLY A 419 -41.93 -6.17 -8.11
N LEU A 420 -42.01 -7.50 -8.20
CA LEU A 420 -41.65 -8.25 -9.39
C LEU A 420 -42.93 -8.78 -10.06
N LEU A 421 -43.22 -8.29 -11.27
CA LEU A 421 -44.41 -8.72 -12.00
C LEU A 421 -44.26 -10.20 -12.40
N GLY A 422 -45.15 -11.04 -11.88
CA GLY A 422 -45.33 -12.43 -12.26
C GLY A 422 -46.41 -12.60 -13.34
N GLY A 423 -46.33 -13.70 -14.09
CA GLY A 423 -47.32 -14.05 -15.12
C GLY A 423 -46.95 -13.57 -16.53
N PHE A 424 -47.92 -13.62 -17.45
CA PHE A 424 -47.81 -13.15 -18.85
C PHE A 424 -46.64 -13.76 -19.65
N GLY A 425 -46.35 -15.03 -19.41
CA GLY A 425 -45.25 -15.75 -20.08
C GLY A 425 -43.85 -15.18 -19.80
N GLY A 426 -43.67 -14.43 -18.70
CA GLY A 426 -42.37 -13.92 -18.28
C GLY A 426 -41.39 -15.04 -17.87
N PRO A 427 -40.08 -14.74 -17.74
CA PRO A 427 -39.05 -15.71 -17.42
C PRO A 427 -39.09 -16.14 -15.93
N VAL A 428 -40.01 -17.05 -15.57
CA VAL A 428 -40.20 -17.52 -14.18
C VAL A 428 -39.07 -18.44 -13.69
N HIS A 429 -38.30 -19.05 -14.59
CA HIS A 429 -37.22 -20.02 -14.28
C HIS A 429 -35.87 -19.63 -14.88
N ASP A 430 -35.67 -18.33 -15.13
CA ASP A 430 -34.40 -17.83 -15.66
C ASP A 430 -33.36 -17.69 -14.53
N THR A 431 -32.18 -18.25 -14.79
CA THR A 431 -31.04 -18.19 -13.87
C THR A 431 -30.51 -16.77 -13.70
N ASP A 432 -30.65 -15.93 -14.72
CA ASP A 432 -30.24 -14.52 -14.69
C ASP A 432 -31.21 -13.70 -13.85
N LEU A 433 -32.52 -13.93 -13.97
CA LEU A 433 -33.53 -13.28 -13.12
C LEU A 433 -33.37 -13.70 -11.66
N ALA A 434 -33.12 -14.98 -11.39
CA ALA A 434 -32.85 -15.47 -10.05
C ALA A 434 -31.61 -14.82 -9.41
N ARG A 435 -30.52 -14.62 -10.20
CA ARG A 435 -29.32 -13.90 -9.75
C ARG A 435 -29.62 -12.43 -9.46
N PHE A 436 -30.39 -11.76 -10.32
CA PHE A 436 -30.82 -10.39 -10.11
C PHE A 436 -31.64 -10.26 -8.81
N VAL A 437 -32.66 -11.09 -8.62
CA VAL A 437 -33.50 -11.08 -7.42
C VAL A 437 -32.67 -11.32 -6.17
N SER A 438 -31.72 -12.25 -6.20
CA SER A 438 -30.82 -12.52 -5.07
C SER A 438 -29.97 -11.29 -4.70
N GLN A 439 -29.44 -10.56 -5.67
CA GLN A 439 -28.66 -9.34 -5.43
C GLN A 439 -29.53 -8.17 -4.93
N VAL A 440 -30.72 -8.00 -5.49
CA VAL A 440 -31.65 -6.93 -5.08
C VAL A 440 -32.22 -7.20 -3.68
N SER A 441 -32.52 -8.46 -3.36
CA SER A 441 -33.04 -8.88 -2.06
C SER A 441 -32.04 -8.66 -0.91
N ALA A 442 -30.75 -8.46 -1.22
CA ALA A 442 -29.74 -8.13 -0.22
C ALA A 442 -29.88 -6.69 0.32
N THR A 443 -30.61 -5.81 -0.37
CA THR A 443 -30.77 -4.39 0.00
C THR A 443 -32.24 -3.96 0.06
N TYR A 444 -33.13 -4.66 -0.64
CA TYR A 444 -34.53 -4.28 -0.82
C TYR A 444 -35.46 -5.44 -0.51
N SER A 445 -36.71 -5.14 -0.12
CA SER A 445 -37.73 -6.16 0.06
C SER A 445 -38.35 -6.48 -1.30
N VAL A 446 -38.17 -7.70 -1.80
CA VAL A 446 -38.74 -8.11 -3.09
C VAL A 446 -40.04 -8.87 -2.86
N VAL A 447 -41.13 -8.40 -3.47
CA VAL A 447 -42.45 -9.06 -3.42
C VAL A 447 -42.89 -9.45 -4.82
N SER A 448 -43.53 -10.61 -4.97
CA SER A 448 -44.13 -10.99 -6.24
C SER A 448 -45.49 -10.31 -6.39
N VAL A 449 -45.72 -9.68 -7.54
CA VAL A 449 -46.99 -9.04 -7.91
C VAL A 449 -47.55 -9.79 -9.11
N ASP A 450 -48.68 -10.48 -8.94
CA ASP A 450 -49.34 -11.18 -10.03
C ASP A 450 -50.58 -10.39 -10.48
N LEU A 451 -50.58 -9.91 -11.72
CA LEU A 451 -51.69 -9.15 -12.32
C LEU A 451 -52.51 -9.99 -13.31
N ALA A 452 -52.37 -11.32 -13.31
CA ALA A 452 -53.09 -12.20 -14.22
C ALA A 452 -54.60 -12.29 -13.91
N ALA A 453 -55.01 -11.98 -12.68
CA ALA A 453 -56.42 -11.95 -12.27
C ALA A 453 -57.03 -10.55 -12.44
N ASP A 454 -58.28 -10.47 -12.91
CA ASP A 454 -59.00 -9.20 -13.17
C ASP A 454 -59.25 -8.32 -11.91
N THR A 455 -58.98 -8.85 -10.72
CA THR A 455 -59.12 -8.14 -9.42
C THR A 455 -57.78 -7.85 -8.74
N ALA A 456 -56.66 -8.20 -9.39
CA ALA A 456 -55.34 -7.98 -8.84
C ALA A 456 -54.95 -6.50 -8.95
N ALA A 457 -54.40 -5.96 -7.86
CA ALA A 457 -53.89 -4.61 -7.76
C ALA A 457 -52.42 -4.64 -7.31
N ILE A 458 -51.66 -3.61 -7.69
CA ILE A 458 -50.30 -3.43 -7.19
C ILE A 458 -50.43 -2.92 -5.74
N PRO A 459 -49.84 -3.61 -4.74
CA PRO A 459 -49.93 -3.14 -3.35
C PRO A 459 -49.31 -1.75 -3.19
N ASP A 460 -49.98 -0.85 -2.45
CA ASP A 460 -49.49 0.52 -2.18
C ASP A 460 -48.13 0.57 -1.46
N SER A 461 -47.71 -0.56 -0.88
CA SER A 461 -46.38 -0.70 -0.29
C SER A 461 -45.25 -0.79 -1.33
N VAL A 462 -45.54 -1.12 -2.59
CA VAL A 462 -44.55 -1.26 -3.67
C VAL A 462 -44.09 0.13 -4.15
N ASN A 463 -42.78 0.36 -4.15
CA ASN A 463 -42.19 1.63 -4.60
C ASN A 463 -41.60 1.56 -6.00
N VAL A 464 -41.19 0.37 -6.45
CA VAL A 464 -40.60 0.15 -7.78
C VAL A 464 -41.14 -1.16 -8.32
N LEU A 465 -41.67 -1.16 -9.55
CA LEU A 465 -42.13 -2.38 -10.22
C LEU A 465 -41.16 -2.80 -11.33
N VAL A 466 -40.63 -4.02 -11.22
CA VAL A 466 -39.81 -4.65 -12.26
C VAL A 466 -40.70 -5.51 -13.13
N VAL A 467 -40.67 -5.25 -14.45
CA VAL A 467 -41.43 -5.98 -15.46
C VAL A 467 -40.45 -6.81 -16.31
N PRO A 468 -40.25 -8.10 -15.99
CA PRO A 468 -39.26 -8.94 -16.67
C PRO A 468 -39.84 -9.46 -17.99
N GLY A 469 -39.83 -8.63 -19.04
CA GLY A 469 -40.08 -9.04 -20.43
C GLY A 469 -41.25 -10.02 -20.65
N PRO A 470 -42.52 -9.62 -20.42
CA PRO A 470 -43.68 -10.47 -20.68
C PRO A 470 -43.75 -10.87 -22.16
N THR A 471 -44.04 -12.14 -22.43
CA THR A 471 -44.16 -12.69 -23.80
C THR A 471 -45.61 -12.82 -24.26
N GLU A 472 -46.55 -12.76 -23.32
CA GLU A 472 -47.99 -12.71 -23.57
C GLU A 472 -48.52 -11.28 -23.44
N PRO A 473 -49.58 -10.91 -24.18
CA PRO A 473 -50.17 -9.60 -24.08
C PRO A 473 -50.79 -9.37 -22.69
N LEU A 474 -50.53 -8.20 -22.11
CA LEU A 474 -51.14 -7.76 -20.86
C LEU A 474 -52.66 -7.63 -21.01
N THR A 475 -53.42 -8.06 -20.00
CA THR A 475 -54.87 -7.83 -19.97
C THR A 475 -55.19 -6.34 -19.86
N PRO A 476 -56.35 -5.87 -20.36
CA PRO A 476 -56.77 -4.48 -20.20
C PRO A 476 -56.83 -4.03 -18.73
N ALA A 477 -57.17 -4.94 -17.80
CA ALA A 477 -57.17 -4.69 -16.36
C ALA A 477 -55.75 -4.45 -15.83
N ALA A 478 -54.79 -5.34 -16.14
CA ALA A 478 -53.39 -5.16 -15.77
C ALA A 478 -52.79 -3.88 -16.36
N GLY A 479 -53.15 -3.53 -17.60
CA GLY A 479 -52.73 -2.29 -18.25
C GLY A 479 -53.27 -1.02 -17.58
N ALA A 480 -54.50 -1.07 -17.05
CA ALA A 480 -55.08 0.05 -16.30
C ALA A 480 -54.38 0.24 -14.95
N GLU A 481 -54.06 -0.86 -14.26
CA GLU A 481 -53.38 -0.83 -12.97
C GLU A 481 -51.92 -0.36 -13.08
N LEU A 482 -51.20 -0.78 -14.13
CA LEU A 482 -49.86 -0.27 -14.42
C LEU A 482 -49.86 1.24 -14.69
N ARG A 483 -50.89 1.76 -15.39
CA ARG A 483 -51.03 3.21 -15.61
C ARG A 483 -51.34 3.94 -14.32
N ARG A 484 -52.23 3.40 -13.49
CA ARG A 484 -52.51 3.93 -12.15
C ARG A 484 -51.23 4.06 -11.32
N PHE A 485 -50.42 3.00 -11.28
CA PHE A 485 -49.15 2.99 -10.56
C PHE A 485 -48.16 4.04 -11.10
N LEU A 486 -48.05 4.18 -12.43
CA LEU A 486 -47.19 5.19 -13.06
C LEU A 486 -47.67 6.63 -12.84
N ASP A 487 -48.99 6.85 -12.75
CA ASP A 487 -49.59 8.17 -12.54
C ASP A 487 -49.51 8.61 -11.07
N GLU A 488 -49.40 7.65 -10.13
CA GLU A 488 -49.32 7.89 -8.69
C GLU A 488 -47.89 8.06 -8.14
N GLY A 489 -46.85 7.57 -8.84
CA GLY A 489 -45.44 7.85 -8.53
C GLY A 489 -44.48 6.71 -8.79
#